data_AF-A0AAW7YB33-F1
#
_entry.id   AF-A0AAW7YB33-F1
#
_cell.length_a   1.000
_cell.length_b   1.000
_cell.length_c   1.000
_cell.angle_alpha   90.00
_cell.angle_beta   90.00
_cell.angle_gamma   90.00
#
_symmetry.space_group_name_H-M   'P 1'
#
loop_
_entity.id
_entity.type
_entity.pdbx_description
1 polymer ?
#
loop_
_entity_poly.entity_id
_entity_poly.type
_entity_poly.pdbx_seq_one_letter_code
_entity_poly.pdbx_strand_id
1 'polypeptide(L)'
;MIKRPLIIPRNLLPLNVDTYPPKFANNTNVYFYDCHQAQPAWLQQLFTVWGIVRDVAFDDDMKEVVYQLYLPKERRSIYVYEKELVSDCRDNQSECPWGEVESTVQDGIMVKVADKLAPDVLLDDVVKVLELDAIRYMRHKRRIHVLLRTPKSVVRVSYDRQPEYRVFAKRASLSEAKQALMM
;
A
#
# COMPACT_ATOMS: atom_id res chain seq x y z
N MET A 1 9.87 1.51 4.95
CA MET A 1 10.15 2.90 4.57
C MET A 1 11.06 2.90 3.35
N ILE A 2 10.44 3.02 2.18
CA ILE A 2 11.12 3.52 1.00
C ILE A 2 11.56 4.94 1.33
N LYS A 3 12.81 5.30 1.02
CA LYS A 3 13.30 6.65 1.28
C LYS A 3 12.52 7.60 0.37
N ARG A 4 11.46 8.24 0.89
CA ARG A 4 10.84 9.40 0.24
C ARG A 4 11.92 10.45 -0.03
N PRO A 5 11.87 11.16 -1.16
CA PRO A 5 12.75 12.30 -1.35
C PRO A 5 12.60 13.22 -0.15
N LEU A 6 13.72 13.55 0.49
CA LEU A 6 13.75 14.54 1.54
C LEU A 6 13.44 15.88 0.86
N ILE A 7 12.22 16.37 1.02
CA ILE A 7 11.88 17.74 0.64
C ILE A 7 12.77 18.65 1.50
N ILE A 8 13.68 19.36 0.84
CA ILE A 8 14.67 20.20 1.51
C ILE A 8 13.95 21.53 1.83
N PRO A 9 13.87 21.95 3.10
CA PRO A 9 13.10 23.14 3.48
C PRO A 9 13.56 24.46 2.85
N ARG A 10 14.75 24.49 2.23
CA ARG A 10 15.37 25.71 1.69
C ARG A 10 14.62 26.29 0.48
N ASN A 11 13.81 25.48 -0.21
CA ASN A 11 13.11 25.90 -1.43
C ASN A 11 11.60 26.08 -1.21
N LEU A 12 11.17 26.01 0.06
CA LEU A 12 9.78 26.22 0.44
C LEU A 12 9.52 27.71 0.66
N LEU A 13 8.59 28.26 -0.12
CA LEU A 13 8.13 29.63 -0.02
C LEU A 13 6.77 29.68 0.69
N PRO A 14 6.42 30.82 1.32
CA PRO A 14 5.06 31.08 1.75
C PRO A 14 4.08 30.88 0.58
N LEU A 15 2.96 30.19 0.84
CA LEU A 15 1.96 29.94 -0.18
C LEU A 15 1.26 31.25 -0.59
N ASN A 16 1.27 31.57 -1.88
CA ASN A 16 0.38 32.58 -2.44
C ASN A 16 -0.99 31.96 -2.72
N VAL A 17 -1.93 32.14 -1.80
CA VAL A 17 -3.25 31.50 -1.82
C VAL A 17 -4.09 31.92 -3.05
N ASP A 18 -3.91 33.15 -3.54
CA ASP A 18 -4.65 33.65 -4.70
C ASP A 18 -4.20 32.97 -6.00
N THR A 19 -2.95 32.53 -6.05
CA THR A 19 -2.35 31.89 -7.24
C THR A 19 -2.44 30.37 -7.16
N TYR A 20 -2.24 29.80 -5.96
CA TYR A 20 -2.20 28.37 -5.71
C TYR A 20 -3.09 28.03 -4.50
N PRO A 21 -4.42 28.00 -4.69
CA PRO A 21 -5.35 27.72 -3.60
C PRO A 21 -5.14 26.28 -3.11
N PRO A 22 -4.89 26.08 -1.80
CA PRO A 22 -4.64 24.74 -1.26
C PRO A 22 -5.92 23.92 -1.23
N LYS A 23 -5.84 22.66 -1.65
CA LYS A 23 -6.93 21.68 -1.58
C LYS A 23 -7.37 21.34 -0.15
N PHE A 24 -6.46 21.39 0.82
CA PHE A 24 -6.73 21.00 2.21
C PHE A 24 -6.41 22.13 3.18
N ALA A 25 -7.24 22.28 4.22
CA ALA A 25 -7.04 23.29 5.26
C ALA A 25 -6.17 22.76 6.42
N ASN A 26 -5.62 23.67 7.21
CA ASN A 26 -4.93 23.31 8.46
C ASN A 26 -5.83 22.49 9.38
N ASN A 27 -5.21 21.53 10.08
CA ASN A 27 -5.86 20.52 10.92
C ASN A 27 -6.82 19.57 10.20
N THR A 28 -6.81 19.53 8.86
CA THR A 28 -7.55 18.52 8.10
C THR A 28 -6.81 17.18 8.16
N ASN A 29 -7.58 16.09 8.29
CA ASN A 29 -7.05 14.73 8.18
C ASN A 29 -6.91 14.37 6.70
N VAL A 30 -5.72 13.94 6.32
CA VAL A 30 -5.40 13.52 4.95
C VAL A 30 -4.69 12.18 4.95
N TYR A 31 -4.72 11.51 3.81
CA TYR A 31 -4.07 10.22 3.61
C TYR A 31 -3.16 10.25 2.39
N PHE A 32 -2.14 9.40 2.41
CA PHE A 32 -1.25 9.15 1.29
C PHE A 32 -0.70 7.72 1.35
N TYR A 33 -0.11 7.23 0.26
CA TYR A 33 0.51 5.90 0.20
C TYR A 33 2.03 5.97 0.40
N ASP A 34 2.54 5.42 1.50
CA ASP A 34 3.99 5.34 1.77
C ASP A 34 4.65 4.14 1.07
N CYS A 35 4.53 4.08 -0.25
CA CYS A 35 5.10 3.04 -1.10
C CYS A 35 5.79 3.62 -2.34
N HIS A 36 6.33 2.74 -3.19
CA HIS A 36 6.89 3.15 -4.48
C HIS A 36 5.75 3.56 -5.42
N GLN A 37 5.93 4.58 -6.25
CA GLN A 37 4.89 5.03 -7.19
C GLN A 37 4.46 3.97 -8.21
N ALA A 38 5.38 3.08 -8.61
CA ALA A 38 5.11 1.97 -9.52
C ALA A 38 4.46 0.75 -8.84
N GLN A 39 4.20 0.82 -7.53
CA GLN A 39 3.50 -0.24 -6.80
C GLN A 39 2.07 -0.37 -7.38
N PRO A 40 1.55 -1.58 -7.66
CA PRO A 40 0.19 -1.74 -8.14
C PRO A 40 -0.83 -1.14 -7.19
N ALA A 41 -1.85 -0.45 -7.71
CA ALA A 41 -2.87 0.27 -6.92
C ALA A 41 -3.51 -0.61 -5.84
N TRP A 42 -3.88 -1.85 -6.20
CA TRP A 42 -4.46 -2.83 -5.27
C TRP A 42 -3.54 -3.16 -4.10
N LEU A 43 -2.23 -2.93 -4.19
CA LEU A 43 -1.28 -3.16 -3.10
C LEU A 43 -0.92 -1.89 -2.32
N GLN A 44 -1.04 -0.71 -2.95
CA GLN A 44 -0.77 0.58 -2.33
C GLN A 44 -1.61 0.81 -1.06
N GLN A 45 -2.83 0.27 -1.01
CA GLN A 45 -3.72 0.38 0.15
C GLN A 45 -3.14 -0.18 1.47
N LEU A 46 -2.16 -1.08 1.44
CA LEU A 46 -1.44 -1.55 2.65
C LEU A 46 -0.47 -0.52 3.23
N PHE A 47 -0.19 0.52 2.46
CA PHE A 47 0.75 1.58 2.77
C PHE A 47 0.05 2.90 3.01
N THR A 48 -1.27 2.88 3.21
CA THR A 48 -2.03 4.07 3.60
C THR A 48 -1.53 4.59 4.94
N VAL A 49 -1.02 5.81 4.91
CA VAL A 49 -0.61 6.57 6.09
C VAL A 49 -1.57 7.72 6.25
N TRP A 50 -2.00 7.94 7.49
CA TRP A 50 -2.81 9.10 7.84
C TRP A 50 -1.92 10.20 8.45
N GLY A 51 -2.28 11.45 8.21
CA GLY A 51 -1.60 12.61 8.76
C GLY A 51 -2.55 13.77 8.99
N ILE A 52 -2.09 14.73 9.79
CA ILE A 52 -2.82 15.97 10.09
C ILE A 52 -2.06 17.12 9.44
N VAL A 53 -2.73 17.90 8.60
CA VAL A 53 -2.14 19.11 8.00
C VAL A 53 -1.79 20.11 9.11
N ARG A 54 -0.52 20.52 9.18
CA ARG A 54 -0.04 21.54 10.12
C ARG A 54 0.25 22.87 9.44
N ASP A 55 0.78 22.81 8.24
CA ASP A 55 1.18 23.98 7.48
C ASP A 55 1.15 23.67 5.98
N VAL A 56 1.08 24.73 5.17
CA VAL A 56 1.05 24.63 3.71
C VAL A 56 2.05 25.62 3.12
N ALA A 57 2.89 25.14 2.22
CA ALA A 57 3.91 25.93 1.54
C ALA A 57 3.88 25.66 0.03
N PHE A 58 4.67 26.43 -0.71
CA PHE A 58 4.87 26.21 -2.14
C PHE A 58 6.32 25.79 -2.39
N ASP A 59 6.52 24.71 -3.12
CA ASP A 59 7.84 24.28 -3.61
C ASP A 59 8.10 24.96 -4.97
N ASP A 60 9.07 25.87 -5.01
CA ASP A 60 9.34 26.66 -6.21
C ASP A 60 10.03 25.85 -7.33
N ASP A 61 10.77 24.79 -6.98
CA ASP A 61 11.46 23.94 -7.95
C ASP A 61 10.46 23.06 -8.70
N MET A 62 9.56 22.44 -7.95
CA MET A 62 8.54 21.54 -8.48
C MET A 62 7.28 22.28 -8.94
N LYS A 63 7.19 23.59 -8.64
CA LYS A 63 6.01 24.44 -8.87
C LYS A 63 4.73 23.81 -8.34
N GLU A 64 4.79 23.29 -7.12
CA GLU A 64 3.72 22.47 -6.52
C GLU A 64 3.46 22.83 -5.06
N VAL A 65 2.19 22.73 -4.64
CA VAL A 65 1.79 22.92 -3.25
C VAL A 65 2.27 21.74 -2.41
N VAL A 66 2.92 22.03 -1.28
CA VAL A 66 3.41 21.04 -0.34
C VAL A 66 2.77 21.23 1.03
N TYR A 67 2.43 20.12 1.67
CA TYR A 67 1.81 20.11 2.99
C TYR A 67 2.80 19.58 4.01
N GLN A 68 2.96 20.31 5.11
CA GLN A 68 3.58 19.76 6.31
C GLN A 68 2.55 18.91 7.06
N LEU A 69 2.78 17.60 7.11
CA LEU A 69 1.91 16.65 7.80
C LEU A 69 2.54 16.19 9.10
N TYR A 70 1.79 16.30 10.20
CA TYR A 70 2.11 15.60 11.43
C TYR A 70 1.57 14.16 11.36
N LEU A 71 2.45 13.17 11.57
CA LEU A 71 2.09 11.76 11.63
C LEU A 71 1.96 11.33 13.11
N PRO A 72 0.73 11.12 13.64
CA PRO A 72 0.54 10.87 15.06
C PRO A 72 1.18 9.57 15.57
N LYS A 73 1.23 8.54 14.73
CA LYS A 73 1.79 7.23 15.10
C LYS A 73 3.31 7.29 15.25
N GLU A 74 3.98 7.95 14.32
CA GLU A 74 5.44 8.10 14.29
C GLU A 74 5.93 9.32 15.09
N ARG A 75 5.02 10.18 15.57
CA ARG A 75 5.30 11.43 16.30
C ARG A 75 6.32 12.32 15.58
N ARG A 76 6.21 12.42 14.26
CA ARG A 76 7.11 13.23 13.42
C ARG A 76 6.33 14.01 12.38
N SER A 77 6.92 15.10 11.90
CA SER A 77 6.40 15.83 10.75
C SER A 77 7.15 15.43 9.47
N ILE A 78 6.43 15.39 8.36
CA ILE A 78 6.97 15.19 7.01
C ILE A 78 6.36 16.22 6.07
N TYR A 79 6.96 16.37 4.88
CA TYR A 79 6.36 17.12 3.79
C TYR A 79 5.88 16.17 2.71
N VAL A 80 4.70 16.44 2.14
CA VAL A 80 4.07 15.65 1.08
C VAL A 80 3.42 16.59 0.07
N TYR A 81 3.59 16.30 -1.22
CA TYR A 81 2.99 17.09 -2.30
C TYR A 81 1.48 16.90 -2.38
N GLU A 82 0.77 17.95 -2.78
CA GLU A 82 -0.70 17.95 -2.86
C GLU A 82 -1.27 16.81 -3.71
N LYS A 83 -0.63 16.48 -4.83
CA LYS A 83 -1.08 15.41 -5.73
C LYS A 83 -1.07 14.01 -5.10
N GLU A 84 -0.26 13.81 -4.06
CA GLU A 84 -0.19 12.53 -3.34
C GLU A 84 -1.28 12.39 -2.26
N LEU A 85 -2.00 13.48 -1.96
CA LEU A 85 -2.93 13.55 -0.85
C LEU A 85 -4.38 13.33 -1.27
N VAL A 86 -5.07 12.50 -0.49
CA VAL A 86 -6.50 12.23 -0.62
C VAL A 86 -7.23 12.45 0.71
N SER A 87 -8.49 12.87 0.63
CA SER A 87 -9.37 13.12 1.79
C SER A 87 -9.96 11.84 2.38
N ASP A 88 -10.17 10.83 1.54
CA ASP A 88 -10.69 9.53 1.95
C ASP A 88 -10.01 8.41 1.14
N CYS A 89 -9.74 7.29 1.80
CA CYS A 89 -9.22 6.06 1.18
C CYS A 89 -10.28 4.96 1.06
N ARG A 90 -11.52 5.21 1.52
CA ARG A 90 -12.57 4.19 1.66
C ARG A 90 -13.07 3.55 0.37
N ASP A 91 -12.80 4.14 -0.80
CA ASP A 91 -13.38 3.68 -2.07
C ASP A 91 -12.49 2.80 -2.95
N ASN A 92 -11.32 2.38 -2.47
CA ASN A 92 -10.41 1.57 -3.30
C ASN A 92 -10.62 0.06 -3.14
N GLN A 93 -11.84 -0.43 -3.34
CA GLN A 93 -12.04 -1.84 -3.75
C GLN A 93 -11.45 -2.01 -5.15
N SER A 94 -10.14 -2.17 -5.20
CA SER A 94 -9.40 -2.36 -6.43
C SER A 94 -9.46 -3.84 -6.80
N GLU A 95 -9.84 -4.13 -8.03
CA GLU A 95 -9.60 -5.44 -8.62
C GLU A 95 -8.08 -5.68 -8.67
N CYS A 96 -7.66 -6.88 -8.29
CA CYS A 96 -6.32 -7.37 -8.53
C CYS A 96 -6.35 -8.42 -9.65
N PRO A 97 -5.20 -8.81 -10.21
CA PRO A 97 -5.16 -9.78 -11.30
C PRO A 97 -5.81 -11.14 -11.01
N TRP A 98 -6.06 -11.45 -9.73
CA TRP A 98 -6.58 -12.74 -9.27
C TRP A 98 -8.04 -12.69 -8.81
N GLY A 99 -8.65 -11.50 -8.77
CA GLY A 99 -10.01 -11.31 -8.28
C GLY A 99 -10.18 -10.03 -7.46
N GLU A 100 -11.23 -10.01 -6.64
CA GLU A 100 -11.67 -8.82 -5.92
C GLU A 100 -10.98 -8.72 -4.55
N VAL A 101 -10.48 -7.54 -4.19
CA VAL A 101 -9.98 -7.28 -2.84
C VAL A 101 -11.17 -7.07 -1.89
N GLU A 102 -11.41 -8.04 -1.00
CA GLU A 102 -12.50 -7.96 -0.01
C GLU A 102 -12.14 -7.08 1.18
N SER A 103 -10.88 -7.14 1.64
CA SER A 103 -10.43 -6.40 2.82
C SER A 103 -8.91 -6.29 2.92
N THR A 104 -8.47 -5.31 3.71
CA THR A 104 -7.08 -5.22 4.17
C THR A 104 -6.97 -5.76 5.59
N VAL A 105 -5.90 -6.49 5.85
CA VAL A 105 -5.45 -6.93 7.18
C VAL A 105 -4.09 -6.30 7.47
N GLN A 106 -3.63 -6.38 8.71
CA GLN A 106 -2.30 -5.89 9.06
C GLN A 106 -1.25 -6.54 8.15
N ASP A 107 -0.60 -5.74 7.29
CA ASP A 107 0.44 -6.20 6.36
C ASP A 107 -0.05 -7.23 5.33
N GLY A 108 -1.35 -7.27 5.03
CA GLY A 108 -1.84 -8.21 4.01
C GLY A 108 -3.19 -7.86 3.42
N ILE A 109 -3.48 -8.47 2.27
CA ILE A 109 -4.72 -8.26 1.52
C ILE A 109 -5.48 -9.57 1.44
N MET A 110 -6.79 -9.52 1.65
CA MET A 110 -7.68 -10.62 1.34
C MET A 110 -8.26 -10.45 -0.05
N VAL A 111 -8.05 -11.45 -0.90
CA VAL A 111 -8.53 -11.51 -2.27
C VAL A 111 -9.52 -12.65 -2.38
N LYS A 112 -10.75 -12.35 -2.79
CA LYS A 112 -11.68 -13.34 -3.28
C LYS A 112 -11.24 -13.78 -4.66
N VAL A 113 -10.79 -15.02 -4.77
CA VAL A 113 -10.24 -15.56 -6.01
C VAL A 113 -11.37 -15.69 -7.04
N ALA A 114 -11.11 -15.22 -8.26
CA ALA A 114 -12.05 -15.37 -9.36
C ALA A 114 -12.23 -16.84 -9.76
N ASP A 115 -13.45 -17.21 -10.14
CA ASP A 115 -13.73 -18.55 -10.64
C ASP A 115 -12.87 -18.82 -11.89
N LYS A 116 -12.24 -20.02 -11.95
CA LYS A 116 -11.44 -20.56 -13.07
C LYS A 116 -9.93 -20.24 -13.08
N LEU A 117 -9.37 -19.61 -12.06
CA LEU A 117 -7.91 -19.49 -11.94
C LEU A 117 -7.28 -20.85 -11.56
N ALA A 118 -6.32 -21.31 -12.37
CA ALA A 118 -5.55 -22.52 -12.07
C ALA A 118 -4.68 -22.29 -10.80
N PRO A 119 -4.84 -23.08 -9.73
CA PRO A 119 -4.18 -22.81 -8.45
C PRO A 119 -2.65 -22.79 -8.47
N ASP A 120 -2.04 -23.56 -9.36
CA ASP A 120 -0.61 -23.58 -9.57
C ASP A 120 -0.10 -22.26 -10.17
N VAL A 121 -0.74 -21.78 -11.24
CA VAL A 121 -0.41 -20.49 -11.87
C VAL A 121 -0.64 -19.35 -10.87
N LEU A 122 -1.76 -19.40 -10.15
CA LEU A 122 -2.10 -18.40 -9.14
C LEU A 122 -1.04 -18.31 -8.03
N LEU A 123 -0.67 -19.44 -7.43
CA LEU A 123 0.32 -19.43 -6.33
C LEU A 123 1.69 -18.97 -6.80
N ASP A 124 2.13 -19.39 -7.97
CA ASP A 124 3.42 -18.97 -8.53
C ASP A 124 3.44 -17.46 -8.81
N ASP A 125 2.37 -16.91 -9.37
CA ASP A 125 2.28 -15.47 -9.65
C ASP A 125 2.19 -14.63 -8.37
N VAL A 126 1.42 -15.09 -7.37
CA VAL A 126 1.36 -14.44 -6.05
C VAL A 126 2.75 -14.41 -5.40
N VAL A 127 3.49 -15.52 -5.47
CA VAL A 127 4.86 -15.59 -4.94
C VAL A 127 5.78 -14.60 -5.65
N LYS A 128 5.76 -14.54 -6.98
CA LYS A 128 6.60 -13.61 -7.76
C LYS A 128 6.32 -12.15 -7.41
N VAL A 129 5.05 -11.77 -7.27
CA VAL A 129 4.67 -10.40 -6.89
C VAL A 129 5.18 -10.09 -5.49
N LEU A 130 4.91 -10.97 -4.52
CA LEU A 130 5.36 -10.77 -3.13
C LEU A 130 6.88 -10.74 -2.99
N GLU A 131 7.59 -11.55 -3.76
CA GLU A 131 9.06 -11.53 -3.85
C GLU A 131 9.55 -10.18 -4.36
N LEU A 132 8.98 -9.70 -5.47
CA LEU A 132 9.33 -8.41 -6.05
C LEU A 132 9.10 -7.28 -5.05
N ASP A 133 7.99 -7.31 -4.32
CA ASP A 133 7.66 -6.30 -3.32
C ASP A 133 8.58 -6.34 -2.11
N ALA A 134 8.83 -7.53 -1.58
CA ALA A 134 9.72 -7.75 -0.45
C ALA A 134 11.15 -7.31 -0.80
N ILE A 135 11.66 -7.69 -1.98
CA ILE A 135 13.05 -7.43 -2.38
C ILE A 135 13.22 -6.01 -2.91
N ARG A 136 12.50 -5.65 -3.98
CA ARG A 136 12.77 -4.41 -4.73
C ARG A 136 12.28 -3.17 -3.99
N TYR A 137 11.09 -3.24 -3.40
CA TYR A 137 10.47 -2.06 -2.80
C TYR A 137 10.73 -1.99 -1.30
N MET A 138 10.66 -3.11 -0.59
CA MET A 138 10.76 -3.09 0.87
C MET A 138 12.10 -3.51 1.45
N ARG A 139 13.01 -4.08 0.63
CA ARG A 139 14.33 -4.57 1.06
C ARG A 139 14.24 -5.44 2.34
N HIS A 140 13.29 -6.36 2.37
CA HIS A 140 12.99 -7.27 3.49
C HIS A 140 12.64 -6.58 4.83
N LYS A 141 12.27 -5.29 4.83
CA LYS A 141 11.94 -4.59 6.08
C LYS A 141 10.57 -4.93 6.66
N ARG A 142 9.66 -5.45 5.83
CA ARG A 142 8.26 -5.72 6.17
C ARG A 142 7.79 -6.92 5.34
N ARG A 143 6.95 -7.77 5.91
CA ARG A 143 6.48 -9.01 5.28
C ARG A 143 5.03 -8.86 4.86
N ILE A 144 4.80 -8.71 3.56
CA ILE A 144 3.45 -8.67 2.99
C ILE A 144 2.92 -10.11 2.86
N HIS A 145 1.61 -10.26 3.00
CA HIS A 145 0.93 -11.51 2.69
C HIS A 145 -0.37 -11.29 1.93
N VAL A 146 -0.75 -12.28 1.13
CA VAL A 146 -2.02 -12.33 0.41
C VAL A 146 -2.81 -13.50 0.96
N LEU A 147 -4.07 -13.26 1.35
CA LEU A 147 -5.03 -14.29 1.70
C LEU A 147 -5.91 -14.54 0.48
N LEU A 148 -5.70 -15.68 -0.17
CA LEU A 148 -6.50 -16.16 -1.27
C LEU A 148 -7.70 -16.90 -0.70
N ARG A 149 -8.89 -16.32 -0.87
CA ARG A 149 -10.14 -16.88 -0.40
C ARG A 149 -10.91 -17.52 -1.55
N THR A 150 -11.29 -18.77 -1.36
CA THR A 150 -12.32 -19.46 -2.17
C THR A 150 -13.59 -19.63 -1.31
N PRO A 151 -14.70 -20.16 -1.88
CA PRO A 151 -15.89 -20.45 -1.08
C PRO A 151 -15.65 -21.43 0.08
N LYS A 152 -14.61 -22.27 0.00
CA LYS A 152 -14.36 -23.37 0.95
C LYS A 152 -13.03 -23.27 1.69
N SER A 153 -12.10 -22.44 1.26
CA SER A 153 -10.78 -22.34 1.89
C SER A 153 -10.22 -20.92 1.91
N VAL A 154 -9.25 -20.72 2.80
CA VAL A 154 -8.41 -19.52 2.83
C VAL A 154 -6.96 -19.95 2.88
N VAL A 155 -6.20 -19.56 1.85
CA VAL A 155 -4.77 -19.82 1.72
C VAL A 155 -4.01 -18.51 1.88
N ARG A 156 -3.22 -18.39 2.93
CA ARG A 156 -2.30 -17.28 3.13
C ARG A 156 -0.97 -17.60 2.46
N VAL A 157 -0.56 -16.76 1.53
CA VAL A 157 0.75 -16.76 0.88
C VAL A 157 1.54 -15.58 1.39
N SER A 158 2.83 -15.78 1.64
CA SER A 158 3.71 -14.74 2.12
C SER A 158 5.14 -14.99 1.67
N TYR A 159 5.93 -13.93 1.58
CA TYR A 159 7.33 -14.02 1.15
C TYR A 159 8.22 -13.21 2.08
N ASP A 160 9.34 -13.81 2.49
CA ASP A 160 10.43 -13.11 3.17
C ASP A 160 11.76 -13.41 2.46
N ARG A 161 12.35 -14.58 2.71
CA ARG A 161 13.47 -15.15 1.95
C ARG A 161 13.06 -16.31 1.05
N GLN A 162 11.94 -16.95 1.39
CA GLN A 162 11.36 -18.06 0.66
C GLN A 162 9.82 -17.99 0.79
N PRO A 163 9.09 -18.63 -0.13
CA PRO A 163 7.63 -18.71 -0.04
C PRO A 163 7.17 -19.47 1.19
N GLU A 164 6.15 -18.94 1.86
CA GLU A 164 5.47 -19.61 2.97
C GLU A 164 3.96 -19.64 2.76
N TYR A 165 3.38 -20.83 2.92
CA TYR A 165 1.97 -21.10 2.75
C TYR A 165 1.32 -21.49 4.08
N ARG A 166 0.12 -20.98 4.32
CA ARG A 166 -0.74 -21.45 5.40
C ARG A 166 -2.17 -21.66 4.93
N VAL A 167 -2.76 -22.80 5.28
CA VAL A 167 -4.17 -23.11 5.04
C VAL A 167 -4.87 -23.09 6.39
N PHE A 168 -5.93 -22.27 6.54
CA PHE A 168 -6.60 -22.04 7.83
C PHE A 168 -5.62 -21.76 8.99
N ALA A 169 -4.64 -20.88 8.75
CA ALA A 169 -3.57 -20.52 9.67
C ALA A 169 -2.55 -21.63 10.05
N LYS A 170 -2.72 -22.86 9.56
CA LYS A 170 -1.73 -23.95 9.72
C LYS A 170 -0.71 -23.92 8.60
N ARG A 171 0.57 -24.15 8.92
CA ARG A 171 1.62 -24.25 7.90
C ARG A 171 1.29 -25.39 6.94
N ALA A 172 1.46 -25.12 5.65
CA ALA A 172 1.17 -26.04 4.58
C ALA A 172 2.35 -26.10 3.60
N SER A 173 2.51 -27.25 2.96
CA SER A 173 3.31 -27.42 1.75
C SER A 173 2.64 -26.74 0.55
N LEU A 174 3.40 -26.54 -0.53
CA LEU A 174 2.86 -26.05 -1.80
C LEU A 174 1.72 -26.96 -2.31
N SER A 175 1.86 -28.28 -2.18
CA SER A 175 0.84 -29.24 -2.62
C SER A 175 -0.47 -29.10 -1.83
N GLU A 176 -0.38 -28.97 -0.51
CA GLU A 176 -1.56 -28.78 0.35
C GLU A 176 -2.25 -27.43 0.08
N ALA A 177 -1.46 -26.37 -0.17
CA ALA A 177 -2.00 -25.07 -0.57
C ALA A 177 -2.72 -25.13 -1.92
N LYS A 178 -2.15 -25.82 -2.92
CA LYS A 178 -2.79 -26.06 -4.22
C LYS A 178 -4.12 -26.79 -4.06
N GLN A 179 -4.11 -27.89 -3.29
CA GLN A 179 -5.30 -28.69 -3.06
C GLN A 179 -6.41 -27.87 -2.36
N ALA A 180 -6.05 -27.03 -1.40
CA ALA A 180 -7.01 -26.16 -0.72
C ALA A 180 -7.68 -25.16 -1.67
N LEU A 181 -6.98 -24.66 -2.67
CA LEU A 181 -7.53 -23.72 -3.67
C LEU A 181 -8.40 -24.41 -4.75
N MET A 182 -8.22 -25.71 -4.97
CA MET A 182 -9.03 -26.48 -5.93
C MET A 182 -10.40 -26.88 -5.37
N MET A 183 -10.54 -26.94 -4.04
CA MET A 183 -11.72 -27.45 -3.36
C MET A 183 -12.81 -26.41 -3.22
#